data_AF-A0A7K2X8W2-F1
#
_entry.id   AF-A0A7K2X8W2-F1
#
_cell.length_a   1.000
_cell.length_b   1.000
_cell.length_c   1.000
_cell.angle_alpha   90.00
_cell.angle_beta   90.00
_cell.angle_gamma   90.00
#
_symmetry.space_group_name_H-M   'P 1'
#
loop_
_entity.id
_entity.type
_entity.pdbx_description
1 polymer ?
#
loop_
_entity_poly.entity_id
_entity_poly.type
_entity_poly.pdbx_seq_one_letter_code
_entity_poly.pdbx_strand_id
1 'polypeptide(L)' 'QVVLRWHLQLGNVVIPKSVTPARIRENLDVLDFALSPEEMEAVAGLDRGLRTGPDPDTLD' A
#
# COMPACT_ATOMS: atom_id res chain seq x y z
N GLN A 1 -4.38 -2.34 6.60
CA GLN A 1 -3.40 -1.59 7.41
C GLN A 1 -1.94 -1.87 6.99
N VAL A 2 -1.44 -3.11 7.06
CA VAL A 2 -0.03 -3.47 6.71
C VAL A 2 0.44 -2.92 5.34
N VAL A 3 -0.35 -3.10 4.27
CA VAL A 3 0.01 -2.60 2.93
C VAL A 3 0.17 -1.08 2.89
N LEU A 4 -0.68 -0.33 3.62
CA LEU A 4 -0.59 1.13 3.69
C LEU A 4 0.68 1.54 4.42
N ARG A 5 0.98 0.89 5.55
CA ARG A 5 2.22 1.13 6.31
C ARG A 5 3.46 0.85 5.47
N TRP A 6 3.47 -0.25 4.72
CA TRP A 6 4.56 -0.62 3.83
C TRP A 6 4.85 0.47 2.80
N HIS A 7 3.83 0.96 2.08
CA HIS A 7 4.01 2.06 1.13
C HIS A 7 4.51 3.36 1.78
N LEU A 8 4.01 3.70 2.98
CA LEU A 8 4.48 4.88 3.71
C LEU A 8 5.96 4.74 4.12
N GLN A 9 6.39 3.56 4.56
CA GLN A 9 7.80 3.28 4.91
C GLN A 9 8.73 3.30 3.69
N LEU A 10 8.23 3.02 2.49
CA LEU A 10 8.98 3.22 1.25
C LEU A 10 9.15 4.70 0.87
N GLY A 11 8.48 5.62 1.57
CA GLY A 11 8.50 7.06 1.27
C GLY A 11 7.46 7.51 0.25
N ASN A 12 6.49 6.66 -0.09
CA ASN A 12 5.43 7.01 -1.03
C ASN A 12 4.31 7.80 -0.36
N VAL A 13 3.66 8.66 -1.14
CA VAL A 13 2.34 9.21 -0.80
C VAL A 13 1.27 8.19 -1.17
N VAL A 14 0.35 7.88 -0.24
CA VAL A 14 -0.67 6.83 -0.40
C VAL A 14 -2.07 7.45 -0.37
N ILE A 15 -2.92 7.09 -1.35
CA ILE A 15 -4.29 7.62 -1.48
C ILE A 15 -5.28 6.44 -1.47
N PRO A 16 -5.65 5.88 -0.30
CA PRO A 16 -6.52 4.71 -0.24
C PRO A 16 -7.97 5.08 -0.57
N LYS A 17 -8.55 4.44 -1.60
CA LYS A 17 -9.95 4.64 -1.97
C LYS A 17 -10.89 4.02 -0.93
N SER A 18 -11.80 4.81 -0.39
CA SER A 18 -12.93 4.33 0.43
C SER A 18 -14.07 5.36 0.44
N VAL A 19 -15.31 4.86 0.54
CA VAL A 19 -16.51 5.67 0.83
C VAL A 19 -17.13 5.32 2.19
N THR A 20 -16.60 4.32 2.87
CA THR A 20 -17.11 3.84 4.15
C THR A 20 -16.37 4.55 5.30
N PRO A 21 -17.06 5.31 6.18
CA PRO A 21 -16.41 6.10 7.24
C PRO A 21 -15.51 5.27 8.17
N ALA A 22 -15.96 4.07 8.56
CA ALA A 22 -15.16 3.18 9.40
C ALA A 22 -13.82 2.80 8.73
N ARG A 23 -13.85 2.46 7.44
CA ARG A 23 -12.64 2.11 6.67
C ARG A 23 -11.72 3.31 6.45
N ILE A 24 -12.29 4.51 6.29
CA ILE A 24 -11.48 5.73 6.20
C ILE A 24 -10.69 5.93 7.50
N ARG A 25 -11.34 5.77 8.66
CA ARG A 25 -10.66 5.85 9.95
C ARG A 25 -9.60 4.76 10.12
N GLU A 26 -9.95 3.52 9.83
CA GLU A 26 -9.03 2.38 9.91
C GLU A 26 -7.80 2.54 8.99
N ASN A 27 -7.98 3.09 7.80
CA ASN A 27 -6.89 3.32 6.85
C ASN A 27 -5.91 4.41 7.31
N LEU A 28 -6.35 5.35 8.16
CA LEU A 28 -5.49 6.39 8.74
C LEU A 28 -4.73 5.89 9.98
N ASP A 29 -5.21 4.81 10.59
CA ASP A 29 -4.64 4.19 11.80
C ASP A 29 -3.48 3.24 11.45
N VAL A 30 -2.42 3.81 10.90
CA VAL A 30 -1.23 3.07 10.41
C VAL A 30 0.09 3.75 10.78
N LEU A 31 0.05 4.71 11.70
CA LEU A 31 1.21 5.52 12.11
C LEU A 31 1.79 5.11 13.46
N ASP A 32 1.07 4.31 14.23
CA ASP A 32 1.39 3.86 15.59
C ASP A 32 2.26 2.59 15.63
N PHE A 33 2.52 1.97 14.48
CA PHE A 33 3.45 0.85 14.34
C PHE A 33 4.40 1.04 13.15
N ALA A 34 5.44 0.21 13.10
CA ALA A 34 6.36 0.10 11.99
C ALA A 34 6.59 -1.37 11.63
N LEU A 35 6.80 -1.64 10.34
CA LEU A 35 7.24 -2.95 9.86
C LEU A 35 8.75 -3.08 10.05
N SER A 36 9.19 -4.24 10.52
CA SER A 36 10.62 -4.57 10.63
C SER A 36 11.28 -4.66 9.23
N PRO A 37 12.62 -4.61 9.14
CA PRO A 37 13.32 -4.83 7.88
C PRO A 37 12.93 -6.15 7.19
N GLU A 38 12.77 -7.23 7.96
CA GLU A 38 12.40 -8.55 7.47
C GLU A 38 10.95 -8.57 6.94
N GLU A 39 10.03 -7.87 7.61
CA GLU A 39 8.64 -7.73 7.15
C GLU A 39 8.55 -6.90 5.87
N MET A 40 9.34 -5.82 5.78
CA MET A 40 9.45 -5.00 4.58
C MET A 40 9.93 -5.82 3.38
N GLU A 41 10.95 -6.66 3.58
CA GLU A 41 11.50 -7.56 2.57
C GLU A 41 10.50 -8.65 2.19
N ALA A 42 9.79 -9.22 3.16
CA ALA A 42 8.77 -10.24 2.90
C ALA A 42 7.66 -9.73 1.97
N VAL A 43 7.23 -8.47 2.14
CA VAL A 43 6.24 -7.86 1.23
C VAL A 43 6.87 -7.54 -0.13
N ALA A 44 8.12 -7.07 -0.18
CA ALA A 44 8.83 -6.82 -1.44
C ALA A 44 8.96 -8.10 -2.29
N GLY A 45 9.22 -9.24 -1.64
CA GLY A 45 9.29 -10.56 -2.29
C GLY A 45 7.97 -11.07 -2.90
N LEU A 46 6.85 -10.36 -2.70
CA LEU A 46 5.57 -10.71 -3.32
C LEU A 46 5.40 -10.16 -4.74
N ASP A 47 6.31 -9.32 -5.23
CA ASP A 47 6.22 -8.75 -6.57
C ASP A 47 6.24 -9.84 -7.66
N ARG A 48 5.40 -9.65 -8.67
CA ARG A 48 5.25 -10.55 -9.82
C ARG A 48 5.25 -9.79 -11.16
N GLY A 49 5.51 -8.49 -11.16
CA GLY A 49 5.41 -7.65 -12.35
C GLY A 49 3.99 -7.57 -12.92
N LEU A 50 2.96 -7.86 -12.12
CA LEU A 50 1.56 -7.84 -12.55
C LEU A 50 0.95 -6.45 -12.40
N ARG A 51 0.28 -5.98 -13.46
CA ARG A 51 -0.48 -4.73 -13.46
C ARG A 51 -1.97 -5.02 -13.32
N THR A 52 -2.65 -4.27 -12.44
CA THR A 52 -4.11 -4.38 -12.23
C THR A 52 -4.91 -3.29 -12.93
N GLY A 53 -4.26 -2.19 -13.33
CA GLY A 53 -4.83 -1.12 -14.15
C GLY A 53 -4.41 -1.21 -15.62
N PRO A 54 -4.83 -0.25 -16.45
CA PRO A 54 -4.45 -0.19 -17.86
C PRO A 54 -2.94 0.04 -18.02
N ASP A 55 -2.41 -0.41 -19.15
CA ASP A 55 -1.03 -0.13 -19.54
C ASP A 55 -0.86 1.39 -19.79
N PRO A 56 0.11 2.07 -19.16
CA PRO A 56 0.33 3.49 -19.37
C PRO A 56 0.67 3.86 -20.83
N ASP A 57 1.25 2.94 -21.60
CA ASP A 57 1.67 3.19 -22.98
C ASP A 57 0.56 2.97 -24.00
N THR A 58 -0.44 2.12 -23.70
CA THR A 58 -1.53 1.81 -24.64
C THR A 58 -2.91 2.29 -24.17
N LEU A 59 -3.09 2.60 -22.88
CA LEU A 59 -4.34 3.10 -22.28
C LEU A 59 -5.61 2.34 -22.71
N ASP A 60 -5.49 1.02 -22.89
CA ASP A 60 -6.60 0.13 -23.23
C ASP A 60 -7.34 -0.38 -21.97
#